data_AF-A0A9W7SSZ0-F1
#
_entry.id   AF-A0A9W7SSZ0-F1
#
_cell.length_a   1.000
_cell.length_b   1.000
_cell.length_c   1.000
_cell.angle_alpha   90.00
_cell.angle_beta   90.00
_cell.angle_gamma   90.00
#
_symmetry.space_group_name_H-M   'P 1'
#
loop_
_entity.id
_entity.type
_entity.pdbx_description
1 polymer ?
#
loop_
_entity_poly.entity_id
_entity_poly.type
_entity_poly.pdbx_seq_one_letter_code
_entity_poly.pdbx_strand_id
1 'polypeptide(L)'
;MLAIAPPPSKRQKLTPNLLPCTIKHNGPIPTSKRHWCPITDAGNDRTLTSYFRGRKLRGRTVKLPEGYTGVVLQKTEKSLESKRTTAPALPVPEIEQEDEEDEYAMKDGGEDEEVKLMEQQGTFDEVVCWGHEAEPEDEDEYVKGIDEWIAFAKAVCCSTRNKTMLSY
;
A
#
# COMPACT_ATOMS: atom_id res chain seq x y z
N MET A 1 9.68 10.96 2.77
CA MET A 1 8.59 10.63 1.80
C MET A 1 8.65 9.15 1.37
N LEU A 2 7.59 8.59 0.77
CA LEU A 2 7.58 7.20 0.25
C LEU A 2 7.21 7.19 -1.24
N ALA A 3 7.96 6.43 -2.04
CA ALA A 3 7.71 6.28 -3.47
C ALA A 3 7.69 4.81 -3.89
N ILE A 4 6.81 4.45 -4.82
CA ILE A 4 6.71 3.09 -5.35
C ILE A 4 7.74 2.95 -6.49
N ALA A 5 8.62 1.97 -6.37
CA ALA A 5 9.56 1.62 -7.42
C ALA A 5 8.83 1.10 -8.67
N PRO A 6 9.42 1.21 -9.87
CA PRO A 6 8.85 0.63 -11.08
C PRO A 6 8.50 -0.86 -10.88
N PRO A 7 7.38 -1.33 -11.45
CA PRO A 7 6.92 -2.70 -11.21
C PRO A 7 7.96 -3.71 -11.71
N PRO A 8 8.17 -4.82 -11.00
CA PRO A 8 9.10 -5.86 -11.42
C PRO A 8 8.66 -6.50 -12.74
N SER A 9 9.62 -7.02 -13.50
CA SER A 9 9.37 -7.73 -14.76
C SER A 9 8.53 -9.01 -14.59
N LYS A 10 8.61 -9.63 -13.41
CA LYS A 10 7.78 -10.77 -13.01
C LYS A 10 6.78 -10.33 -11.96
N ARG A 11 5.49 -10.50 -12.25
CA ARG A 11 4.39 -10.25 -11.30
C ARG A 11 3.91 -11.58 -10.75
N GLN A 12 4.00 -11.76 -9.44
CA GLN A 12 3.40 -12.92 -8.77
C GLN A 12 2.01 -12.55 -8.25
N LYS A 13 1.03 -13.43 -8.49
CA LYS A 13 -0.27 -13.36 -7.84
C LYS A 13 -0.19 -13.94 -6.44
N LEU A 14 -0.70 -13.19 -5.47
CA LEU A 14 -0.73 -13.55 -4.06
C LEU A 14 -2.19 -13.57 -3.57
N THR A 15 -2.43 -14.29 -2.47
CA THR A 15 -3.75 -14.31 -1.81
C THR A 15 -3.58 -13.87 -0.35
N PRO A 16 -3.89 -12.61 -0.03
CA PRO A 16 -3.89 -12.14 1.36
C PRO A 16 -4.95 -12.85 2.20
N ASN A 17 -4.60 -13.19 3.43
CA ASN A 17 -5.49 -13.84 4.39
C ASN A 17 -5.60 -12.96 5.64
N LEU A 18 -6.79 -12.41 5.90
CA LEU A 18 -7.09 -11.60 7.08
C LEU A 18 -7.57 -12.52 8.20
N LEU A 19 -6.70 -12.77 9.18
CA LEU A 19 -6.98 -13.69 10.29
C LEU A 19 -7.66 -12.97 11.46
N PRO A 20 -8.58 -13.62 12.19
CA PRO A 20 -9.26 -13.05 13.34
C PRO A 20 -8.38 -13.15 14.60
N CYS A 21 -7.09 -12.84 14.46
CA CYS A 21 -6.10 -12.84 15.53
C CYS A 21 -4.84 -12.08 15.13
N THR A 22 -4.15 -11.50 16.12
CA THR A 22 -2.85 -10.85 15.91
C THR A 22 -1.70 -11.85 16.04
N ILE A 23 -0.85 -11.91 15.02
CA ILE A 23 0.41 -12.66 15.06
C ILE A 23 1.54 -11.67 15.35
N LYS A 24 2.26 -11.85 16.46
CA LYS A 24 3.33 -10.93 16.88
C LYS A 24 4.60 -11.01 16.04
N HIS A 25 4.79 -12.11 15.32
CA HIS A 25 5.97 -12.36 14.50
C HIS A 25 5.74 -11.91 13.06
N ASN A 26 6.65 -11.09 12.53
CA ASN A 26 6.68 -10.68 11.14
C ASN A 26 7.85 -11.39 10.44
N GLY A 27 7.58 -12.15 9.38
CA GLY A 27 8.61 -12.81 8.60
C GLY A 27 8.09 -14.00 7.80
N PRO A 28 8.92 -14.55 6.91
CA PRO A 28 8.55 -15.75 6.16
C PRO A 28 8.37 -16.93 7.11
N ILE A 29 7.30 -17.68 6.90
CA ILE A 29 7.04 -18.93 7.60
C ILE A 29 6.88 -20.05 6.57
N PRO A 30 7.44 -21.25 6.81
CA PRO A 30 7.17 -22.39 5.95
C PRO A 30 5.72 -22.84 6.17
N THR A 31 4.82 -22.36 5.32
CA THR A 31 3.42 -22.79 5.27
C THR A 31 3.35 -24.16 4.62
N SER A 32 3.66 -25.21 5.37
CA SER A 32 3.33 -26.56 4.93
C SER A 32 1.82 -26.75 4.96
N LYS A 33 1.30 -27.63 4.08
CA LYS A 33 -0.13 -28.01 4.04
C LYS A 33 -0.68 -28.49 5.38
N ARG A 34 0.19 -28.89 6.32
CA ARG A 34 -0.17 -29.29 7.67
C ARG A 34 -0.60 -28.11 8.56
N HIS A 35 0.01 -26.93 8.37
CA HIS A 35 -0.21 -25.77 9.24
C HIS A 35 -1.20 -24.77 8.67
N TRP A 36 -1.30 -24.68 7.34
CA TRP A 36 -2.24 -23.81 6.66
C TRP A 36 -2.66 -24.47 5.34
N CYS A 37 -3.93 -24.85 5.26
CA CYS A 37 -4.52 -25.43 4.05
C CYS A 37 -6.00 -25.04 3.98
N PRO A 38 -6.30 -23.85 3.44
CA PRO A 38 -7.67 -23.47 3.10
C PRO A 38 -8.27 -24.46 2.11
N ILE A 39 -9.44 -25.00 2.42
CA ILE A 39 -10.20 -25.90 1.55
C ILE A 39 -11.52 -25.20 1.22
N THR A 40 -11.84 -25.07 -0.06
CA THR A 40 -13.13 -24.56 -0.53
C THR A 40 -14.23 -25.54 -0.14
N ASP A 41 -15.31 -25.03 0.45
CA ASP A 41 -16.40 -25.88 0.89
C ASP A 41 -17.24 -26.39 -0.30
N ALA A 42 -17.74 -27.62 -0.18
CA ALA A 42 -18.63 -28.18 -1.17
C ALA A 42 -19.97 -27.43 -1.18
N GLY A 43 -20.25 -26.72 -2.28
CA GLY A 43 -21.52 -26.02 -2.50
C GLY A 43 -21.42 -24.49 -2.53
N ASN A 44 -20.29 -23.89 -2.16
CA ASN A 44 -20.05 -22.47 -2.34
C ASN A 44 -18.56 -22.16 -2.56
N ASP A 45 -18.23 -21.74 -3.78
CA ASP A 45 -16.85 -21.44 -4.19
C ASP A 45 -16.23 -20.23 -3.47
N ARG A 46 -17.04 -19.44 -2.75
CA ARG A 46 -16.59 -18.27 -2.00
C ARG A 46 -16.28 -18.56 -0.53
N THR A 47 -16.68 -19.73 -0.03
CA THR A 47 -16.47 -20.12 1.36
C THR A 47 -15.34 -21.11 1.50
N LEU A 48 -14.50 -20.88 2.50
CA LEU A 48 -13.35 -21.73 2.80
C LEU A 48 -13.39 -22.19 4.25
N THR A 49 -12.85 -23.37 4.50
CA THR A 49 -12.54 -23.86 5.84
C THR A 49 -11.05 -24.06 5.99
N SER A 50 -10.49 -23.62 7.11
CA SER A 50 -9.11 -23.88 7.51
C SER A 50 -9.04 -24.07 9.02
N TYR A 51 -7.92 -24.59 9.50
CA TYR A 51 -7.65 -24.71 10.93
C TYR A 51 -6.35 -23.98 11.25
N PHE A 52 -6.40 -23.11 12.25
CA PHE A 52 -5.23 -22.38 12.71
C PHE A 52 -5.05 -22.58 14.21
N ARG A 53 -3.90 -23.14 14.62
CA ARG A 53 -3.58 -23.42 16.03
C ARG A 53 -4.68 -24.24 16.75
N GLY A 54 -5.31 -25.17 16.03
CA GLY A 54 -6.38 -26.03 16.55
C GLY A 54 -7.77 -25.41 16.56
N ARG A 55 -7.94 -24.15 16.10
CA ARG A 55 -9.24 -23.48 15.99
C ARG A 55 -9.76 -23.55 14.57
N LYS A 56 -11.05 -23.85 14.41
CA LYS A 56 -11.73 -23.85 13.11
C LYS A 56 -11.94 -22.41 12.65
N LEU A 57 -11.47 -22.11 11.46
CA LEU A 57 -11.70 -20.83 10.79
C LEU A 57 -12.63 -21.04 9.60
N ARG A 58 -13.57 -20.12 9.44
CA ARG A 58 -14.46 -20.01 8.29
C ARG A 58 -14.05 -18.78 7.51
N GLY A 59 -13.70 -18.97 6.24
CA GLY A 59 -13.19 -17.96 5.35
C GLY A 59 -14.23 -17.56 4.32
N ARG A 60 -14.23 -16.29 3.94
CA ARG A 60 -15.01 -15.74 2.84
C ARG A 60 -14.07 -15.01 1.88
N THR A 61 -14.12 -15.36 0.61
CA THR A 61 -13.38 -14.64 -0.44
C THR A 61 -14.12 -13.37 -0.82
N VAL A 62 -13.44 -12.23 -0.68
CA VAL A 62 -13.91 -10.90 -1.06
C VAL A 62 -13.09 -10.43 -2.25
N LYS A 63 -13.75 -10.15 -3.37
CA LYS A 63 -13.09 -9.65 -4.58
C LYS A 63 -12.92 -8.15 -4.50
N LEU A 64 -11.83 -7.64 -5.05
CA LEU A 64 -11.66 -6.19 -5.17
C LEU A 64 -12.66 -5.62 -6.18
N PRO A 65 -13.13 -4.37 -5.98
CA PRO A 65 -14.01 -3.69 -6.92
C PRO A 65 -13.38 -3.52 -8.31
N GLU A 66 -14.22 -3.38 -9.33
CA GLU A 66 -13.77 -3.24 -10.71
C GLU A 66 -12.89 -2.00 -10.92
N GLY A 67 -11.78 -2.19 -11.65
CA GLY A 67 -10.79 -1.15 -11.91
C GLY A 67 -9.76 -0.96 -10.81
N TYR A 68 -9.82 -1.77 -9.74
CA TYR A 68 -8.81 -1.79 -8.68
C TYR A 68 -7.93 -3.04 -8.78
N THR A 69 -6.70 -2.92 -8.27
CA THR A 69 -5.76 -4.03 -8.15
C THR A 69 -5.02 -3.89 -6.84
N GLY A 70 -4.96 -4.98 -6.07
CA GLY A 70 -4.20 -5.04 -4.84
C GLY A 70 -2.73 -5.19 -5.12
N VAL A 71 -1.88 -4.49 -4.36
CA VAL A 71 -0.42 -4.58 -4.48
C VAL A 71 0.18 -4.79 -3.09
N VAL A 72 1.09 -5.75 -2.97
CA VAL A 72 1.89 -5.94 -1.75
C VAL A 72 3.21 -5.21 -1.94
N LEU A 73 3.46 -4.22 -1.08
CA LEU A 73 4.65 -3.38 -1.10
C LEU A 73 5.55 -3.70 0.09
N GLN A 74 6.85 -3.77 -0.15
CA GLN A 74 7.86 -3.89 0.90
C GLN A 74 8.71 -2.63 0.93
N LYS A 75 8.78 -2.00 2.10
CA LYS A 75 9.67 -0.86 2.33
C LYS A 75 11.12 -1.31 2.20
N THR A 76 11.91 -0.55 1.46
CA THR A 76 13.35 -0.75 1.33
C THR A 76 14.12 0.40 1.99
N GLU A 77 15.40 0.17 2.27
CA GLU A 77 16.33 1.22 2.73
C GLU A 77 16.93 2.02 1.56
N LYS A 78 16.45 1.83 0.33
CA LYS A 78 16.90 2.62 -0.81
C LYS A 78 16.19 3.97 -0.80
N SER A 79 16.94 5.06 -0.79
CA SER A 79 16.43 6.42 -0.96
C SER A 79 16.59 6.91 -2.40
N LEU A 80 15.68 7.77 -2.83
CA LEU A 80 15.95 8.67 -3.94
C LEU A 80 16.60 9.92 -3.35
N GLU A 81 17.93 9.99 -3.34
CA GLU A 81 18.60 11.28 -3.10
C GLU A 81 18.24 12.22 -4.25
N SER A 82 17.58 13.34 -3.92
CA SER A 82 17.46 14.47 -4.84
C SER A 82 18.86 15.03 -5.05
N LYS A 83 19.57 14.54 -6.07
CA LYS A 83 20.75 15.22 -6.59
C LYS A 83 20.31 16.57 -7.15
N ARG A 84 20.27 17.61 -6.31
CA ARG A 84 20.45 18.98 -6.79
C ARG A 84 21.82 19.00 -7.45
N THR A 85 21.85 18.97 -8.78
CA THR A 85 23.01 19.43 -9.54
C THR A 85 23.26 20.88 -9.13
N THR A 86 24.15 21.08 -8.17
CA THR A 86 24.89 22.33 -8.11
C THR A 86 25.69 22.38 -9.40
N ALA A 87 25.22 23.19 -10.35
CA ALA A 87 26.02 23.58 -11.49
C ALA A 87 27.38 24.09 -10.94
N PRO A 88 28.52 23.75 -11.56
CA PRO A 88 29.80 24.31 -11.15
C PRO A 88 29.70 25.83 -11.24
N ALA A 89 29.83 26.52 -10.11
CA ALA A 89 29.88 27.97 -10.08
C ALA A 89 31.00 28.45 -11.02
N LEU A 90 30.64 29.29 -11.99
CA LEU A 90 31.59 30.03 -12.80
C LEU A 90 32.47 30.89 -11.85
N PRO A 91 33.79 31.04 -12.11
CA PRO A 91 34.63 31.92 -11.31
C PRO A 91 34.22 33.37 -11.56
N VAL A 92 33.73 34.05 -10.53
CA VAL A 92 33.49 35.51 -10.55
C VAL A 92 34.78 36.21 -10.10
N PRO A 93 35.30 37.23 -10.83
CA PRO A 93 36.52 37.92 -10.44
C PRO A 93 36.30 38.82 -9.23
N GLU A 94 37.31 38.90 -8.37
CA GLU A 94 37.40 39.72 -7.16
C GLU A 94 37.22 41.21 -7.47
N ILE A 95 36.25 41.86 -6.81
CA ILE A 95 36.24 43.30 -6.61
C ILE A 95 36.03 43.51 -5.11
N GLU A 96 37.04 44.07 -4.45
CA GLU A 96 37.02 44.50 -3.05
C GLU A 96 36.15 45.75 -2.91
N GLN A 97 35.17 45.70 -2.00
CA GLN A 97 34.62 46.88 -1.32
C GLN A 97 33.87 46.45 -0.05
N GLU A 98 34.31 47.05 1.05
CA GLU A 98 33.78 46.97 2.41
C GLU A 98 32.36 47.56 2.45
N ASP A 99 31.48 47.01 3.31
CA ASP A 99 30.47 47.73 4.13
C ASP A 99 29.65 46.72 4.97
N GLU A 100 29.29 47.14 6.19
CA GLU A 100 28.72 46.36 7.30
C GLU A 100 27.22 46.00 7.15
N GLU A 101 26.79 45.04 8.01
CA GLU A 101 25.43 44.77 8.51
C GLU A 101 24.76 43.44 8.11
N ASP A 102 24.68 42.56 9.11
CA ASP A 102 23.63 41.58 9.40
C ASP A 102 23.11 40.70 8.25
N GLU A 103 23.79 39.58 8.00
CA GLU A 103 23.12 38.42 7.39
C GLU A 103 23.18 37.24 8.36
N TYR A 104 22.06 37.03 9.05
CA TYR A 104 21.74 35.77 9.72
C TYR A 104 22.08 34.65 8.73
N ALA A 105 23.15 33.92 9.00
CA ALA A 105 23.42 32.66 8.35
C ALA A 105 22.21 31.77 8.60
N MET A 106 21.26 31.81 7.66
CA MET A 106 20.18 30.86 7.55
C MET A 106 20.88 29.51 7.47
N LYS A 107 20.94 28.84 8.60
CA LYS A 107 21.17 27.40 8.65
C LYS A 107 20.10 26.84 7.74
N ASP A 108 20.47 26.53 6.50
CA ASP A 108 19.66 25.80 5.54
C ASP A 108 19.46 24.40 6.14
N GLY A 109 18.58 24.37 7.13
CA GLY A 109 18.04 23.19 7.78
C GLY A 109 16.89 22.67 6.94
N GLY A 110 17.05 22.68 5.61
CA GLY A 110 16.34 21.75 4.76
C GLY A 110 16.86 20.37 5.12
N GLU A 111 16.21 19.72 6.08
CA GLU A 111 16.27 18.27 6.18
C GLU A 111 15.82 17.75 4.81
N ASP A 112 16.77 17.36 3.96
CA ASP A 112 16.46 16.73 2.69
C ASP A 112 15.54 15.54 3.01
N GLU A 113 14.25 15.68 2.72
CA GLU A 113 13.26 14.68 3.09
C GLU A 113 13.52 13.40 2.29
N GLU A 114 14.28 12.49 2.89
CA GLU A 114 14.67 11.21 2.28
C GLU A 114 13.42 10.50 1.73
N VAL A 115 13.40 10.27 0.41
CA VAL A 115 12.30 9.56 -0.25
C VAL A 115 12.64 8.07 -0.25
N LYS A 116 12.08 7.30 0.67
CA LYS A 116 12.32 5.85 0.74
C LYS A 116 11.49 5.10 -0.31
N LEU A 117 12.12 4.14 -0.97
CA LEU A 117 11.50 3.35 -2.03
C LEU A 117 10.75 2.13 -1.48
N MET A 118 9.61 1.82 -2.09
CA MET A 118 8.85 0.60 -1.88
C MET A 118 8.93 -0.31 -3.10
N GLU A 119 9.29 -1.56 -2.88
CA GLU A 119 9.35 -2.58 -3.93
C GLU A 119 8.06 -3.42 -3.93
N GLN A 120 7.49 -3.62 -5.11
CA GLN A 120 6.32 -4.46 -5.30
C GLN A 120 6.72 -5.95 -5.21
N GLN A 121 6.12 -6.66 -4.27
CA GLN A 121 6.31 -8.10 -4.05
C GLN A 121 5.30 -8.95 -4.83
N GLY A 122 4.11 -8.41 -5.09
CA GLY A 122 3.08 -9.12 -5.84
C GLY A 122 1.80 -8.33 -6.00
N THR A 123 0.84 -8.93 -6.68
CA THR A 123 -0.51 -8.38 -6.88
C THR A 123 -1.56 -9.36 -6.38
N PHE A 124 -2.74 -8.86 -6.05
CA PHE A 124 -3.90 -9.68 -5.71
C PHE A 124 -5.18 -9.04 -6.22
N ASP A 125 -6.15 -9.88 -6.56
CA ASP A 125 -7.46 -9.47 -7.09
C ASP A 125 -8.58 -9.72 -6.05
N GLU A 126 -8.25 -10.45 -4.99
CA GLU A 126 -9.17 -10.84 -3.92
C GLU A 126 -8.41 -11.03 -2.60
N VAL A 127 -9.14 -10.96 -1.49
CA VAL A 127 -8.66 -11.25 -0.14
C VAL A 127 -9.57 -12.28 0.51
N VAL A 128 -9.03 -13.07 1.44
CA VAL A 128 -9.84 -14.01 2.23
C VAL A 128 -9.97 -13.47 3.64
N CYS A 129 -11.20 -13.13 4.04
CA CYS A 129 -11.56 -12.72 5.39
C CYS A 129 -11.90 -13.97 6.20
N TRP A 130 -11.30 -14.15 7.39
CA TRP A 130 -11.51 -15.33 8.23
C TRP A 130 -12.20 -14.97 9.54
N GLY A 131 -13.24 -15.71 9.91
CA GLY A 131 -13.93 -15.68 11.19
C GLY A 131 -13.69 -16.95 12.02
N HIS A 132 -13.83 -16.84 13.35
CA HIS A 132 -13.79 -18.01 14.24
C HIS A 132 -15.12 -18.76 14.17
N GLU A 133 -15.09 -20.03 13.75
CA GLU A 133 -16.22 -20.96 13.68
C GLU A 133 -17.44 -20.54 12.81
N ALA A 134 -17.58 -19.25 12.50
CA ALA A 134 -18.62 -18.65 11.68
C ALA A 134 -18.01 -17.84 10.52
N GLU A 135 -18.70 -17.83 9.39
CA GLU A 135 -18.32 -17.06 8.20
C GLU A 135 -18.47 -15.55 8.47
N PRO A 136 -17.55 -14.70 7.97
CA PRO A 136 -17.75 -13.26 8.00
C PRO A 136 -19.02 -12.84 7.26
N GLU A 137 -19.90 -12.15 7.99
CA GLU A 137 -21.14 -11.60 7.46
C GLU A 137 -20.88 -10.39 6.53
N ASP A 138 -21.91 -9.93 5.84
CA ASP A 138 -21.82 -8.73 4.98
C ASP A 138 -21.47 -7.47 5.78
N GLU A 139 -21.78 -7.45 7.09
CA GLU A 139 -21.48 -6.34 8.00
C GLU A 139 -20.05 -6.36 8.57
N ASP A 140 -19.24 -7.38 8.24
CA ASP A 140 -17.84 -7.45 8.66
C ASP A 140 -17.04 -6.23 8.15
N GLU A 141 -16.19 -5.66 9.01
CA GLU A 141 -15.45 -4.43 8.75
C GLU A 141 -14.66 -4.49 7.44
N TYR A 142 -14.02 -5.63 7.15
CA TYR A 142 -13.18 -5.79 5.98
C TYR A 142 -14.00 -6.03 4.72
N VAL A 143 -15.07 -6.83 4.83
CA VAL A 143 -16.00 -7.07 3.72
C VAL A 143 -16.62 -5.74 3.28
N LYS A 144 -17.22 -5.02 4.23
CA LYS A 144 -17.86 -3.74 4.01
C LYS A 144 -16.89 -2.66 3.53
N GLY A 145 -15.70 -2.61 4.12
CA GLY A 145 -14.66 -1.66 3.71
C GLY A 145 -14.20 -1.86 2.27
N ILE A 146 -14.09 -3.10 1.81
CA ILE A 146 -13.66 -3.38 0.44
C ILE A 146 -14.81 -3.15 -0.55
N ASP A 147 -16.02 -3.63 -0.24
CA ASP A 147 -17.14 -3.58 -1.16
C ASP A 147 -17.79 -2.18 -1.24
N GLU A 148 -18.02 -1.54 -0.10
CA GLU A 148 -18.78 -0.28 -0.05
C GLU A 148 -17.87 0.95 -0.05
N TRP A 149 -16.85 0.98 0.83
CA TRP A 149 -16.08 2.20 1.04
C TRP A 149 -15.25 2.60 -0.18
N ILE A 150 -14.65 1.63 -0.88
CA ILE A 150 -13.89 1.90 -2.10
C ILE A 150 -14.81 2.49 -3.19
N ALA A 151 -16.00 1.93 -3.37
CA ALA A 151 -16.98 2.43 -4.32
C ALA A 151 -17.50 3.83 -3.95
N PHE A 152 -17.77 4.05 -2.66
CA PHE A 152 -18.18 5.35 -2.13
C PHE A 152 -17.10 6.42 -2.35
N ALA A 153 -15.85 6.12 -2.01
CA ALA A 153 -14.72 7.04 -2.21
C ALA A 153 -14.54 7.42 -3.68
N LYS A 154 -14.72 6.46 -4.61
CA LYS A 154 -14.73 6.73 -6.05
C LYS A 154 -15.81 7.73 -6.43
N ALA A 155 -17.04 7.54 -5.93
CA ALA A 155 -18.16 8.43 -6.23
C ALA A 155 -17.91 9.86 -5.71
N VAL A 156 -17.42 10.01 -4.47
CA VAL A 156 -17.14 11.31 -3.86
C VAL A 156 -16.01 12.04 -4.60
N CYS A 157 -14.88 11.37 -4.86
CA CYS A 157 -13.71 12.00 -5.46
C CYS A 157 -13.87 12.28 -6.97
N CYS A 158 -14.70 11.51 -7.68
CA CYS A 158 -14.92 11.72 -9.12
C CYS A 158 -16.04 12.73 -9.45
N SER A 159 -16.93 13.03 -8.50
CA SER A 159 -18.09 13.92 -8.73
C SER A 159 -17.73 15.38 -9.06
N THR A 160 -16.55 15.85 -8.63
CA THR A 160 -16.15 17.27 -8.76
C THR A 160 -15.69 17.68 -10.17
N ARG A 161 -15.59 16.76 -11.15
CA ARG A 161 -15.06 17.07 -12.49
C ARG A 161 -16.08 17.56 -13.54
N ASN A 162 -17.38 17.60 -13.25
CA ASN A 162 -18.41 17.95 -14.25
C ASN A 162 -19.19 19.24 -13.93
N LYS A 163 -18.50 20.36 -13.68
CA LYS A 163 -19.13 21.69 -13.63
C LYS A 163 -18.31 22.78 -14.35
N THR A 164 -18.02 22.59 -15.63
CA THR A 164 -17.66 23.69 -16.55
C THR A 164 -17.78 23.23 -18.00
N MET A 165 -19.00 23.21 -18.55
CA MET A 165 -19.27 23.42 -19.99
C MET A 165 -20.79 23.43 -20.19
N LEU A 166 -21.42 24.55 -19.84
CA LEU A 166 -22.67 24.98 -20.49
C LEU A 166 -22.54 26.49 -20.67
N SER A 167 -21.91 26.87 -21.79
CA SER A 167 -22.10 28.16 -22.43
C SER A 167 -22.85 27.90 -23.74
N TYR A 168 -24.13 28.26 -23.77
CA TYR A 168 -24.85 28.66 -24.98
C TYR A 168 -25.91 29.67 -24.57
#